data_AF-A0A0G1YT87-F1
#
_entry.id   AF-A0A0G1YT87-F1
#
_cell.length_a   1.000
_cell.length_b   1.000
_cell.length_c   1.000
_cell.angle_alpha   90.00
_cell.angle_beta   90.00
_cell.angle_gamma   90.00
#
_symmetry.space_group_name_H-M   'P 1'
#
loop_
_entity.id
_entity.type
_entity.pdbx_description
1 polymer ?
#
loop_
_entity_poly.entity_id
_entity_poly.type
_entity_poly.pdbx_seq_one_letter_code
_entity_poly.pdbx_strand_id
1 'polypeptide(L)'
;MGKLFENKFAHVILIGVLATLVFLVILLQFAFADFPARRAREAALGLSNIENALAIRSFDGGETWKPIFPPVGEKDFPGGADITDFEFHPARTAELFIATNKAGLWMSPDLGIHWRQIEGSALLGPESQVYAAALSKSEPVVLLVSVASPDGNVILQSRDYGKSFREVYSVPSRSGVARAIMIDQKYSDHIFLGMSDGVLLESEDGGATWIVRTRFDDSPTSILQNPSRLASLLIVMDSGTIQTTNDFGKTWEKVSMGEGGESPGSFFIPQPDGEAIKAPNFFENPFRFRKDTYDFAPNPADFSEFAAITRRGIIRSSDGGTSWRGVETILDAGDTTKGAVALFPGRSESILFALGADFYRSDDSGIRWKKLALPGAVSRLVTHPIEAGVIFGILK
;
A
#
# COMPACT_ATOMS: atom_id res chain seq x y z
N MET A 1 10.74 -75.65 11.67
CA MET A 1 11.83 -74.69 11.37
C MET A 1 11.38 -73.46 10.57
N GLY A 2 10.12 -73.33 10.12
CA GLY A 2 9.68 -72.23 9.24
C GLY A 2 9.25 -70.91 9.88
N LYS A 3 8.81 -70.88 11.15
CA LYS A 3 8.27 -69.65 11.78
C LYS A 3 9.31 -68.72 12.42
N LEU A 4 10.58 -69.12 12.52
CA LEU A 4 11.66 -68.32 13.14
C LEU A 4 12.43 -67.45 12.13
N PHE A 5 12.38 -67.78 10.83
CA PHE A 5 13.07 -67.04 9.78
C PHE A 5 12.25 -65.85 9.23
N GLU A 6 10.92 -65.97 9.17
CA GLU A 6 10.03 -64.85 8.77
C GLU A 6 10.17 -63.63 9.70
N ASN A 7 10.34 -63.86 11.00
CA ASN A 7 10.39 -62.77 11.97
C ASN A 7 11.72 -62.00 11.91
N LYS A 8 12.84 -62.68 11.61
CA LYS A 8 14.15 -62.02 11.44
C LYS A 8 14.21 -61.17 10.17
N PHE A 9 13.61 -61.65 9.08
CA PHE A 9 13.58 -60.92 7.82
C PHE A 9 12.73 -59.64 7.94
N ALA A 10 11.57 -59.72 8.61
CA ALA A 10 10.74 -58.56 8.92
C ALA A 10 11.46 -57.53 9.80
N HIS A 11 12.23 -57.97 10.80
CA HIS A 11 13.02 -57.07 11.65
C HIS A 11 14.13 -56.35 10.87
N VAL A 12 14.81 -57.04 9.95
CA VAL A 12 15.85 -56.41 9.10
C VAL A 12 15.26 -55.37 8.16
N ILE A 13 14.10 -55.64 7.56
CA ILE A 13 13.39 -54.67 6.72
C ILE A 13 12.94 -53.46 7.56
N LEU A 14 12.38 -53.70 8.75
CA LEU A 14 11.93 -52.63 9.64
C LEU A 14 13.10 -51.73 10.07
N ILE A 15 14.24 -52.31 10.44
CA ILE A 15 15.46 -51.56 10.78
C ILE A 15 15.97 -50.76 9.57
N GLY A 16 15.95 -51.35 8.37
CA GLY A 16 16.33 -50.66 7.14
C GLY A 16 15.44 -49.47 6.80
N VAL A 17 14.12 -49.62 6.95
CA VAL A 17 13.14 -48.53 6.78
C VAL A 17 13.34 -47.45 7.83
N LEU A 18 13.55 -47.82 9.10
CA LEU A 18 13.79 -46.85 10.18
C LEU A 18 15.09 -46.06 9.95
N ALA A 19 16.16 -46.75 9.55
CA ALA A 19 17.44 -46.12 9.25
C ALA A 19 17.33 -45.15 8.06
N THR A 20 16.54 -45.50 7.05
CA THR A 20 16.28 -44.64 5.88
C THR A 20 15.45 -43.42 6.26
N LEU A 21 14.44 -43.58 7.12
CA LEU A 21 13.62 -42.48 7.64
C LEU A 21 14.44 -41.51 8.50
N VAL A 22 15.29 -42.03 9.40
CA VAL A 22 16.19 -41.21 10.21
C VAL A 22 17.19 -40.47 9.33
N PHE A 23 17.76 -41.15 8.33
CA PHE A 23 18.66 -40.52 7.37
C PHE A 23 17.96 -39.43 6.53
N LEU A 24 16.71 -39.65 6.13
CA LEU A 24 15.91 -38.66 5.42
C LEU A 24 15.60 -37.43 6.31
N VAL A 25 15.26 -37.63 7.58
CA VAL A 25 15.03 -36.54 8.54
C VAL A 25 16.30 -35.73 8.76
N ILE A 26 17.45 -36.39 8.89
CA ILE A 26 18.76 -35.72 9.02
C ILE A 26 19.09 -34.94 7.74
N LEU A 27 18.89 -35.54 6.56
CA LEU A 27 19.08 -34.84 5.27
C LEU A 27 18.16 -33.63 5.12
N LEU A 28 16.89 -33.74 5.55
CA LEU A 28 15.97 -32.61 5.57
C LEU A 28 16.44 -31.52 6.53
N GLN A 29 16.93 -31.88 7.73
CA GLN A 29 17.50 -30.91 8.68
C GLN A 29 18.69 -30.16 8.08
N PHE A 30 19.58 -30.84 7.34
CA PHE A 30 20.69 -30.18 6.64
C PHE A 30 20.24 -29.38 5.42
N ALA A 31 19.25 -29.87 4.66
CA ALA A 31 18.68 -29.15 3.52
C ALA A 31 17.98 -27.85 3.96
N PHE A 32 17.38 -27.81 5.16
CA PHE A 32 16.75 -26.62 5.74
C PHE A 32 17.68 -25.78 6.61
N ALA A 33 18.82 -26.29 7.06
CA ALA A 33 19.79 -25.54 7.86
C ALA A 33 20.50 -24.44 7.06
N ASP A 34 20.70 -24.64 5.75
CA ASP A 34 21.31 -23.64 4.85
C ASP A 34 20.30 -22.64 4.26
N PHE A 35 18.99 -22.86 4.45
CA PHE A 35 17.94 -21.98 3.91
C PHE A 35 18.01 -20.53 4.41
N PRO A 36 18.27 -20.25 5.70
CA PRO A 36 18.39 -18.89 6.21
C PRO A 36 19.58 -18.14 5.58
N ALA A 37 20.74 -18.80 5.48
CA ALA A 37 21.95 -18.20 4.90
C ALA A 37 21.80 -17.97 3.38
N ARG A 38 21.15 -18.91 2.68
CA ARG A 38 20.84 -18.78 1.25
C ARG A 38 19.81 -17.69 0.98
N ARG A 39 18.75 -17.57 1.79
CA ARG A 39 17.79 -16.45 1.74
C ARG A 39 18.46 -15.11 2.01
N ALA A 40 19.32 -15.01 3.01
CA ALA A 40 20.04 -13.78 3.32
C ALA A 40 20.97 -13.38 2.15
N ARG A 41 21.61 -14.35 1.51
CA ARG A 41 22.46 -14.13 0.32
C ARG A 41 21.65 -13.78 -0.93
N GLU A 42 20.51 -14.42 -1.17
CA GLU A 42 19.60 -14.12 -2.28
C GLU A 42 18.89 -12.77 -2.09
N ALA A 43 18.52 -12.42 -0.85
CA ALA A 43 18.06 -11.09 -0.48
C ALA A 43 19.17 -10.07 -0.80
N ALA A 44 20.40 -10.27 -0.30
CA ALA A 44 21.53 -9.39 -0.58
C ALA A 44 21.89 -9.26 -2.08
N LEU A 45 21.72 -10.32 -2.87
CA LEU A 45 21.88 -10.29 -4.33
C LEU A 45 20.70 -9.62 -5.06
N GLY A 46 19.50 -9.68 -4.49
CA GLY A 46 18.32 -8.95 -4.98
C GLY A 46 18.41 -7.45 -4.70
N LEU A 47 19.08 -7.05 -3.60
CA LEU A 47 19.28 -5.65 -3.21
C LEU A 47 20.12 -4.84 -4.23
N SER A 48 21.08 -5.46 -4.93
CA SER A 48 22.02 -4.74 -5.80
C SER A 48 21.48 -4.33 -7.17
N ASN A 49 20.25 -4.70 -7.55
CA ASN A 49 19.65 -4.43 -8.87
C ASN A 49 18.44 -3.47 -8.81
N ILE A 50 18.29 -2.71 -7.72
CA ILE A 50 17.06 -1.94 -7.43
C ILE A 50 17.28 -0.43 -7.55
N GLU A 51 18.50 0.04 -7.83
CA GLU A 51 18.86 1.48 -7.81
C GLU A 51 18.03 2.37 -8.75
N ASN A 52 17.29 1.80 -9.72
CA ASN A 52 16.44 2.56 -10.64
C ASN A 52 14.96 2.20 -10.57
N ALA A 53 14.55 1.37 -9.60
CA ALA A 53 13.16 0.95 -9.49
C ALA A 53 12.31 2.01 -8.76
N LEU A 54 11.11 2.29 -9.26
CA LEU A 54 10.10 3.08 -8.55
C LEU A 54 9.20 2.21 -7.67
N ALA A 55 9.09 0.92 -7.99
CA ALA A 55 8.30 -0.02 -7.19
C ALA A 55 8.97 -1.38 -7.08
N ILE A 56 8.80 -1.98 -5.90
CA ILE A 56 9.22 -3.33 -5.56
C ILE A 56 8.00 -4.14 -5.10
N ARG A 57 8.09 -5.46 -5.21
CA ARG A 57 7.07 -6.40 -4.76
C ARG A 57 7.65 -7.57 -3.97
N SER A 58 6.92 -7.98 -2.95
CA SER A 58 7.09 -9.21 -2.19
C SER A 58 5.90 -10.15 -2.38
N PHE A 59 6.15 -11.47 -2.37
CA PHE A 59 5.12 -12.52 -2.35
C PHE A 59 5.10 -13.32 -1.03
N ASP A 60 5.99 -13.00 -0.10
CA ASP A 60 6.23 -13.74 1.14
C ASP A 60 6.05 -12.87 2.39
N GLY A 61 5.25 -11.82 2.28
CA GLY A 61 4.94 -10.94 3.41
C GLY A 61 6.13 -10.07 3.82
N GLY A 62 6.98 -9.69 2.86
CA GLY A 62 8.05 -8.72 3.00
C GLY A 62 9.43 -9.33 3.30
N GLU A 63 9.58 -10.65 3.21
CA GLU A 63 10.86 -11.32 3.46
C GLU A 63 11.82 -11.16 2.27
N THR A 64 11.28 -11.22 1.04
CA THR A 64 12.03 -11.00 -0.20
C THR A 64 11.32 -10.02 -1.12
N TRP A 65 12.12 -9.26 -1.88
CA TRP A 65 11.65 -8.19 -2.76
C TRP A 65 12.25 -8.30 -4.16
N LYS A 66 11.45 -7.95 -5.17
CA LYS A 66 11.89 -7.81 -6.55
C LYS A 66 11.44 -6.47 -7.13
N PRO A 67 12.28 -5.77 -7.91
CA PRO A 67 11.83 -4.61 -8.65
C PRO A 67 10.79 -5.04 -9.67
N ILE A 68 9.74 -4.25 -9.79
CA ILE A 68 8.65 -4.48 -10.74
C ILE A 68 8.46 -3.29 -11.69
N PHE A 69 9.02 -2.13 -11.35
CA PHE A 69 8.87 -0.91 -12.15
C PHE A 69 10.11 -0.03 -11.97
N PRO A 70 10.68 0.59 -13.03
CA PRO A 70 10.21 0.56 -14.41
C PRO A 70 10.37 -0.83 -15.04
N PRO A 71 9.58 -1.15 -16.08
CA PRO A 71 9.64 -2.42 -16.79
C PRO A 71 11.06 -2.77 -17.24
N VAL A 72 11.45 -4.04 -17.07
CA VAL A 72 12.78 -4.50 -17.48
C VAL A 72 12.98 -4.26 -18.97
N GLY A 73 14.01 -3.49 -19.32
CA GLY A 73 14.37 -3.20 -20.71
C GLY A 73 13.95 -1.82 -21.22
N GLU A 74 13.16 -1.05 -20.45
CA GLU A 74 12.86 0.35 -20.76
C GLU A 74 14.02 1.27 -20.39
N LYS A 75 15.06 1.27 -21.24
CA LYS A 75 16.25 2.11 -21.06
C LYS A 75 15.94 3.60 -21.11
N ASP A 76 14.84 3.98 -21.75
CA ASP A 76 14.41 5.37 -21.96
C ASP A 76 13.24 5.79 -21.05
N PHE A 77 12.93 5.00 -20.01
CA PHE A 77 11.91 5.41 -19.03
C PHE A 77 12.27 6.79 -18.45
N PRO A 78 11.36 7.77 -18.45
CA PRO A 78 11.71 9.15 -18.10
C PRO A 78 12.31 9.26 -16.70
N GLY A 79 13.54 9.76 -16.62
CA GLY A 79 14.19 10.05 -15.34
C GLY A 79 13.38 11.06 -14.52
N GLY A 80 13.28 10.81 -13.21
CA GLY A 80 12.54 11.63 -12.25
C GLY A 80 11.02 11.42 -12.27
N ALA A 81 10.53 10.38 -12.93
CA ALA A 81 9.14 9.96 -12.81
C ALA A 81 8.90 9.28 -11.44
N ASP A 82 7.73 9.54 -10.86
CA ASP A 82 7.24 8.96 -9.62
C ASP A 82 5.87 8.35 -9.82
N ILE A 83 5.55 7.37 -8.98
CA ILE A 83 4.22 6.76 -8.91
C ILE A 83 3.31 7.67 -8.07
N THR A 84 2.29 8.22 -8.70
CA THR A 84 1.30 9.10 -8.05
C THR A 84 0.16 8.28 -7.46
N ASP A 85 -0.25 7.23 -8.16
CA ASP A 85 -1.37 6.39 -7.76
C ASP A 85 -1.15 4.91 -8.11
N PHE A 86 -1.79 4.02 -7.34
CA PHE A 86 -1.67 2.57 -7.47
C PHE A 86 -3.02 1.93 -7.15
N GLU A 87 -3.63 1.25 -8.12
CA GLU A 87 -4.97 0.68 -7.99
C GLU A 87 -4.99 -0.79 -8.41
N PHE A 88 -5.67 -1.65 -7.64
CA PHE A 88 -5.92 -3.03 -8.05
C PHE A 88 -7.23 -3.14 -8.82
N HIS A 89 -7.29 -4.05 -9.78
CA HIS A 89 -8.57 -4.42 -10.35
C HIS A 89 -9.43 -5.15 -9.29
N PRO A 90 -10.71 -4.76 -9.11
CA PRO A 90 -11.56 -5.20 -7.99
C PRO A 90 -11.89 -6.71 -7.99
N ALA A 91 -11.99 -7.34 -9.17
CA ALA A 91 -12.25 -8.78 -9.31
C ALA A 91 -11.02 -9.62 -9.73
N ARG A 92 -10.28 -9.16 -10.74
CA ARG A 92 -9.00 -9.74 -11.19
C ARG A 92 -7.84 -9.13 -10.42
N THR A 93 -7.66 -9.49 -9.15
CA THR A 93 -6.74 -8.77 -8.26
C THR A 93 -5.25 -8.97 -8.58
N ALA A 94 -4.93 -9.90 -9.49
CA ALA A 94 -3.61 -9.98 -10.11
C ALA A 94 -3.31 -8.77 -11.02
N GLU A 95 -4.35 -8.13 -11.53
CA GLU A 95 -4.25 -6.96 -12.40
C GLU A 95 -4.23 -5.66 -11.59
N LEU A 96 -3.36 -4.74 -11.98
CA LEU A 96 -3.16 -3.47 -11.29
C LEU A 96 -2.78 -2.35 -12.25
N PHE A 97 -3.04 -1.12 -11.84
CA PHE A 97 -2.76 0.11 -12.56
C PHE A 97 -1.83 0.99 -11.74
N ILE A 98 -0.92 1.66 -12.43
CA ILE A 98 -0.03 2.66 -11.86
C ILE A 98 -0.14 3.94 -12.66
N ALA A 99 -0.45 5.03 -11.97
CA ALA A 99 -0.35 6.37 -12.49
C ALA A 99 1.02 6.97 -12.15
N THR A 100 1.57 7.75 -13.07
CA THR A 100 2.87 8.39 -12.88
C THR A 100 2.81 9.88 -13.15
N ASN A 101 3.66 10.66 -12.48
CA ASN A 101 3.77 12.10 -12.73
C ASN A 101 4.51 12.43 -14.05
N LYS A 102 5.16 11.46 -14.70
CA LYS A 102 5.98 11.66 -15.89
C LYS A 102 6.25 10.34 -16.65
N ALA A 103 5.19 9.61 -16.97
CA ALA A 103 5.21 8.43 -17.86
C ALA A 103 3.78 7.96 -18.24
N GLY A 104 2.75 8.77 -17.98
CA GLY A 104 1.36 8.37 -18.23
C GLY A 104 0.83 7.31 -17.25
N LEU A 105 -0.05 6.46 -17.77
CA LEU A 105 -0.76 5.40 -17.03
C LEU A 105 -0.32 4.03 -17.53
N TRP A 106 -0.07 3.10 -16.62
CA TRP A 106 0.38 1.74 -16.91
C TRP A 106 -0.53 0.70 -16.28
N MET A 107 -0.64 -0.46 -16.92
CA MET A 107 -1.36 -1.62 -16.40
C MET A 107 -0.45 -2.85 -16.42
N SER A 108 -0.53 -3.64 -15.36
CA SER A 108 0.07 -4.97 -15.29
C SER A 108 -1.03 -6.01 -15.06
N PRO A 109 -1.06 -7.11 -15.83
CA PRO A 109 -2.04 -8.18 -15.64
C PRO A 109 -1.60 -9.23 -14.59
N ASP A 110 -0.39 -9.12 -14.04
CA ASP A 110 0.27 -10.19 -13.28
C ASP A 110 1.13 -9.67 -12.11
N LEU A 111 0.55 -8.76 -11.34
CA LEU A 111 1.11 -8.21 -10.10
C LEU A 111 2.44 -7.48 -10.35
N GLY A 112 2.60 -6.84 -11.50
CA GLY A 112 3.78 -6.06 -11.86
C GLY A 112 4.93 -6.87 -12.47
N ILE A 113 4.71 -8.09 -12.98
CA ILE A 113 5.78 -8.80 -13.71
C ILE A 113 5.93 -8.21 -15.11
N HIS A 114 4.82 -8.04 -15.81
CA HIS A 114 4.77 -7.43 -17.13
C HIS A 114 3.89 -6.19 -17.09
N TRP A 115 4.21 -5.22 -17.93
CA TRP A 115 3.55 -3.93 -17.98
C TRP A 115 3.20 -3.54 -19.40
N ARG A 116 2.14 -2.75 -19.54
CA ARG A 116 1.77 -2.09 -20.77
C ARG A 116 1.27 -0.69 -20.46
N GLN A 117 1.74 0.30 -21.23
CA GLN A 117 1.20 1.65 -21.16
C GLN A 117 -0.23 1.69 -21.70
N ILE A 118 -1.06 2.55 -21.11
CA ILE A 118 -2.43 2.81 -21.55
C ILE A 118 -2.42 4.06 -22.43
N GLU A 119 -2.53 3.86 -23.74
CA GLU A 119 -2.37 4.90 -24.75
C GLU A 119 -3.70 5.36 -25.39
N GLY A 120 -4.85 5.07 -24.75
CA GLY A 120 -6.18 5.41 -25.27
C GLY A 120 -6.48 6.91 -25.39
N SER A 121 -5.53 7.77 -25.05
CA SER A 121 -5.57 9.23 -25.19
C SER A 121 -4.16 9.77 -25.44
N ALA A 122 -4.05 10.80 -26.29
CA ALA A 122 -2.80 11.52 -26.49
C ALA A 122 -2.28 12.20 -25.20
N LEU A 123 -3.16 12.42 -24.22
CA LEU A 123 -2.79 12.96 -22.91
C LEU A 123 -2.22 11.90 -21.96
N LEU A 124 -2.09 10.62 -22.35
CA LEU A 124 -1.54 9.54 -21.51
C LEU A 124 -0.22 8.95 -22.02
N GLY A 125 0.48 9.68 -22.89
CA GLY A 125 1.76 9.26 -23.46
C GLY A 125 2.95 9.30 -22.50
N PRO A 126 4.17 9.05 -23.01
CA PRO A 126 5.38 8.91 -22.19
C PRO A 126 5.82 10.15 -21.41
N GLU A 127 5.38 11.35 -21.77
CA GLU A 127 5.69 12.59 -21.03
C GLU A 127 4.50 13.10 -20.21
N SER A 128 3.43 12.31 -20.14
CA SER A 128 2.20 12.72 -19.50
C SER A 128 2.27 12.66 -17.99
N GLN A 129 1.73 13.70 -17.35
CA GLN A 129 1.59 13.80 -15.92
C GLN A 129 0.19 13.39 -15.49
N VAL A 130 0.10 12.23 -14.84
CA VAL A 130 -1.14 11.70 -14.26
C VAL A 130 -1.10 11.92 -12.75
N TYR A 131 -2.12 12.60 -12.23
CA TYR A 131 -2.21 12.96 -10.81
C TYR A 131 -2.91 11.91 -9.95
N ALA A 132 -3.93 11.25 -10.50
CA ALA A 132 -4.74 10.24 -9.82
C ALA A 132 -5.46 9.35 -10.85
N ALA A 133 -5.76 8.11 -10.48
CA ALA A 133 -6.53 7.18 -11.30
C ALA A 133 -7.48 6.35 -10.43
N ALA A 134 -8.71 6.12 -10.90
CA ALA A 134 -9.70 5.31 -10.18
C ALA A 134 -10.43 4.36 -11.14
N LEU A 135 -10.46 3.07 -10.79
CA LEU A 135 -11.21 2.05 -11.49
C LEU A 135 -12.50 1.75 -10.75
N SER A 136 -13.63 1.69 -11.47
CA SER A 136 -14.91 1.39 -10.84
C SER A 136 -14.98 -0.03 -10.31
N LYS A 137 -15.48 -0.20 -9.07
CA LYS A 137 -15.71 -1.51 -8.46
C LYS A 137 -16.97 -2.20 -8.99
N SER A 138 -18.00 -1.43 -9.30
CA SER A 138 -19.29 -1.92 -9.83
C SER A 138 -19.23 -2.24 -11.32
N GLU A 139 -18.50 -1.43 -12.09
CA GLU A 139 -18.32 -1.60 -13.53
C GLU A 139 -16.83 -1.48 -13.90
N PRO A 140 -16.01 -2.54 -13.76
CA PRO A 140 -14.55 -2.51 -13.94
C PRO A 140 -14.06 -2.28 -15.38
N VAL A 141 -14.88 -1.65 -16.23
CA VAL A 141 -14.53 -1.06 -17.52
C VAL A 141 -14.46 0.47 -17.46
N VAL A 142 -15.02 1.07 -16.41
CA VAL A 142 -15.05 2.51 -16.15
C VAL A 142 -13.79 2.91 -15.39
N LEU A 143 -12.95 3.72 -16.01
CA LEU A 143 -11.69 4.22 -15.47
C LEU A 143 -11.67 5.73 -15.58
N LEU A 144 -11.41 6.42 -14.47
CA LEU A 144 -11.19 7.86 -14.45
C LEU A 144 -9.73 8.18 -14.18
N VAL A 145 -9.22 9.22 -14.84
CA VAL A 145 -7.83 9.65 -14.73
C VAL A 145 -7.77 11.18 -14.68
N SER A 146 -7.08 11.72 -13.68
CA SER A 146 -6.75 13.14 -13.58
C SER A 146 -5.40 13.38 -14.23
N VAL A 147 -5.36 14.23 -15.26
CA VAL A 147 -4.19 14.36 -16.13
C VAL A 147 -3.91 15.81 -16.50
N ALA A 148 -2.63 16.14 -16.67
CA ALA A 148 -2.22 17.42 -17.21
C ALA A 148 -2.52 17.51 -18.71
N SER A 149 -2.98 18.68 -19.15
CA SER A 149 -3.16 19.01 -20.56
C SER A 149 -2.63 20.43 -20.83
N PRO A 150 -2.17 20.72 -22.07
CA PRO A 150 -1.61 22.03 -22.42
C PRO A 150 -2.49 23.23 -22.07
N ASP A 151 -3.81 23.05 -22.13
CA ASP A 151 -4.80 24.12 -21.93
C ASP A 151 -5.34 24.20 -20.48
N GLY A 152 -4.92 23.28 -19.61
CA GLY A 152 -5.40 23.12 -18.24
C GLY A 152 -5.58 21.65 -17.89
N ASN A 153 -5.60 21.32 -16.60
CA ASN A 153 -5.77 19.93 -16.17
C ASN A 153 -7.19 19.44 -16.45
N VAL A 154 -7.34 18.15 -16.74
CA VAL A 154 -8.62 17.55 -17.12
C VAL A 154 -8.84 16.21 -16.43
N ILE A 155 -10.10 15.81 -16.35
CA ILE A 155 -10.51 14.47 -15.95
C ILE A 155 -10.96 13.73 -17.20
N LEU A 156 -10.29 12.64 -17.49
CA LEU A 156 -10.64 11.71 -18.55
C LEU A 156 -11.41 10.53 -17.98
N GLN A 157 -12.41 10.06 -18.71
CA GLN A 157 -13.14 8.83 -18.44
C GLN A 157 -13.03 7.88 -19.63
N SER A 158 -12.66 6.64 -19.35
CA SER A 158 -12.85 5.50 -20.25
C SER A 158 -14.02 4.66 -19.75
N ARG A 159 -14.76 4.04 -20.68
CA ARG A 159 -15.76 2.99 -20.40
C ARG A 159 -15.46 1.70 -21.17
N ASP A 160 -14.26 1.59 -21.73
CA ASP A 160 -13.80 0.47 -22.53
C ASP A 160 -12.43 -0.02 -22.07
N TYR A 161 -12.14 0.19 -20.79
CA TYR A 161 -10.95 -0.29 -20.12
C TYR A 161 -9.64 0.33 -20.64
N GLY A 162 -9.68 1.64 -20.84
CA GLY A 162 -8.54 2.46 -21.25
C GLY A 162 -8.22 2.41 -22.75
N LYS A 163 -9.08 1.82 -23.59
CA LYS A 163 -8.88 1.80 -25.05
C LYS A 163 -9.17 3.16 -25.67
N SER A 164 -10.16 3.87 -25.14
CA SER A 164 -10.48 5.24 -25.49
C SER A 164 -10.90 6.04 -24.25
N PHE A 165 -10.67 7.34 -24.29
CA PHE A 165 -11.07 8.26 -23.25
C PHE A 165 -11.85 9.44 -23.82
N ARG A 166 -12.78 9.96 -23.03
CA ARG A 166 -13.42 11.25 -23.25
C ARG A 166 -13.13 12.17 -22.05
N GLU A 167 -13.03 13.46 -22.30
CA GLU A 167 -13.00 14.45 -21.23
C GLU A 167 -14.38 14.58 -20.58
N VAL A 168 -14.42 14.53 -19.25
CA VAL A 168 -15.65 14.69 -18.44
C VAL A 168 -15.57 15.87 -17.48
N TYR A 169 -14.40 16.47 -17.31
CA TYR A 169 -14.25 17.70 -16.52
C TYR A 169 -12.99 18.45 -16.95
N SER A 170 -13.13 19.75 -17.24
CA SER A 170 -12.00 20.66 -17.42
C SER A 170 -11.80 21.43 -16.12
N VAL A 171 -10.60 21.39 -15.54
CA VAL A 171 -10.31 22.12 -14.30
C VAL A 171 -10.20 23.61 -14.62
N PRO A 172 -11.05 24.49 -14.05
CA PRO A 172 -11.09 25.91 -14.44
C PRO A 172 -9.80 26.68 -14.14
N SER A 173 -9.06 26.26 -13.10
CA SER A 173 -7.79 26.86 -12.74
C SER A 173 -6.64 26.11 -13.41
N ARG A 174 -5.71 26.85 -14.03
CA ARG A 174 -4.47 26.29 -14.59
C ARG A 174 -3.57 25.61 -13.56
N SER A 175 -3.74 25.91 -12.27
CA SER A 175 -2.99 25.27 -11.17
C SER A 175 -3.81 24.27 -10.35
N GLY A 176 -5.12 24.16 -10.62
CA GLY A 176 -5.97 23.20 -9.91
C GLY A 176 -5.76 21.79 -10.44
N VAL A 177 -5.66 20.79 -9.56
CA VAL A 177 -5.59 19.37 -9.93
C VAL A 177 -6.58 18.58 -9.10
N ALA A 178 -7.23 17.56 -9.68
CA ALA A 178 -7.88 16.55 -8.86
C ALA A 178 -6.81 15.60 -8.34
N ARG A 179 -6.59 15.60 -7.02
CA ARG A 179 -5.62 14.72 -6.33
C ARG A 179 -6.23 13.41 -5.87
N ALA A 180 -7.55 13.38 -5.71
CA ALA A 180 -8.29 12.18 -5.34
C ALA A 180 -9.50 12.02 -6.28
N ILE A 181 -9.73 10.79 -6.72
CA ILE A 181 -10.91 10.39 -7.48
C ILE A 181 -11.54 9.22 -6.74
N MET A 182 -12.84 9.29 -6.46
CA MET A 182 -13.58 8.16 -5.92
C MET A 182 -14.77 7.89 -6.83
N ILE A 183 -14.90 6.66 -7.29
CA ILE A 183 -16.10 6.15 -7.96
C ILE A 183 -16.89 5.36 -6.93
N ASP A 184 -18.18 5.64 -6.78
CA ASP A 184 -19.04 4.92 -5.86
C ASP A 184 -19.02 3.42 -6.17
N GLN A 185 -18.83 2.62 -5.13
CA GLN A 185 -18.62 1.18 -5.23
C GLN A 185 -19.85 0.43 -5.76
N LYS A 186 -21.04 1.03 -5.70
CA LYS A 186 -22.29 0.46 -6.22
C LYS A 186 -22.72 1.10 -7.53
N TYR A 187 -22.49 2.41 -7.72
CA TYR A 187 -22.96 3.15 -8.89
C TYR A 187 -21.80 3.87 -9.60
N SER A 188 -21.34 3.35 -10.73
CA SER A 188 -20.19 3.90 -11.46
C SER A 188 -20.37 5.34 -11.97
N ASP A 189 -21.62 5.82 -12.02
CA ASP A 189 -21.96 7.18 -12.44
C ASP A 189 -21.90 8.19 -11.29
N HIS A 190 -21.83 7.73 -10.03
CA HIS A 190 -21.68 8.58 -8.87
C HIS A 190 -20.19 8.71 -8.51
N ILE A 191 -19.65 9.93 -8.65
CA ILE A 191 -18.20 10.18 -8.64
C ILE A 191 -17.89 11.40 -7.79
N PHE A 192 -16.83 11.33 -6.99
CA PHE A 192 -16.28 12.45 -6.25
C PHE A 192 -14.87 12.80 -6.73
N LEU A 193 -14.58 14.10 -6.80
CA LEU A 193 -13.24 14.62 -7.05
C LEU A 193 -12.79 15.50 -5.88
N GLY A 194 -11.64 15.15 -5.32
CA GLY A 194 -10.93 15.95 -4.34
C GLY A 194 -9.92 16.86 -5.04
N MET A 195 -10.20 18.16 -5.06
CA MET A 195 -9.38 19.15 -5.75
C MET A 195 -8.25 19.70 -4.85
N SER A 196 -7.13 20.11 -5.45
CA SER A 196 -5.97 20.64 -4.74
C SER A 196 -6.23 21.96 -3.98
N ASP A 197 -7.29 22.66 -4.33
CA ASP A 197 -7.73 23.92 -3.72
C ASP A 197 -8.77 23.72 -2.60
N GLY A 198 -9.02 22.47 -2.19
CA GLY A 198 -9.94 22.14 -1.11
C GLY A 198 -11.38 21.90 -1.55
N VAL A 199 -11.68 22.00 -2.84
CA VAL A 199 -13.03 21.73 -3.35
C VAL A 199 -13.30 20.23 -3.46
N LEU A 200 -14.43 19.77 -2.92
CA LEU A 200 -15.00 18.46 -3.21
C LEU A 200 -16.12 18.63 -4.24
N LEU A 201 -15.92 18.05 -5.42
CA LEU A 201 -16.94 17.98 -6.46
C LEU A 201 -17.63 16.62 -6.43
N GLU A 202 -18.90 16.62 -6.82
CA GLU A 202 -19.70 15.40 -7.01
C GLU A 202 -20.41 15.45 -8.35
N SER A 203 -20.46 14.30 -9.01
CA SER A 203 -21.28 14.03 -10.17
C SER A 203 -22.14 12.80 -9.89
N GLU A 204 -23.42 12.84 -10.23
CA GLU A 204 -24.35 11.70 -10.15
C GLU A 204 -24.66 11.09 -11.53
N ASP A 205 -24.05 11.62 -12.61
CA ASP A 205 -24.36 11.30 -14.01
C ASP A 205 -23.12 10.91 -14.83
N GLY A 206 -22.11 10.35 -14.16
CA GLY A 206 -20.92 9.81 -14.79
C GLY A 206 -19.97 10.88 -15.33
N GLY A 207 -20.02 12.08 -14.74
CA GLY A 207 -19.20 13.23 -15.07
C GLY A 207 -19.80 14.15 -16.13
N ALA A 208 -21.09 14.05 -16.45
CA ALA A 208 -21.73 14.98 -17.39
C ALA A 208 -22.01 16.34 -16.72
N THR A 209 -22.38 16.34 -15.44
CA THR A 209 -22.53 17.53 -14.61
C THR A 209 -21.84 17.35 -13.27
N TRP A 210 -21.40 18.47 -12.70
CA TRP A 210 -20.66 18.51 -11.45
C TRP A 210 -21.22 19.60 -10.55
N ILE A 211 -21.38 19.26 -9.28
CA ILE A 211 -21.72 20.22 -8.23
C ILE A 211 -20.60 20.29 -7.21
N VAL A 212 -20.45 21.47 -6.62
CA VAL A 212 -19.62 21.62 -5.42
C VAL A 212 -20.39 21.04 -4.25
N ARG A 213 -19.88 19.96 -3.66
CA ARG A 213 -20.46 19.36 -2.47
C ARG A 213 -19.95 20.03 -1.20
N THR A 214 -18.66 20.31 -1.11
CA THR A 214 -18.03 20.94 0.07
C THR A 214 -16.80 21.76 -0.33
N ARG A 215 -16.45 22.73 0.50
CA ARG A 215 -15.16 23.44 0.46
C ARG A 215 -14.45 23.26 1.79
N PHE A 216 -13.28 22.63 1.73
CA PHE A 216 -12.39 22.47 2.86
C PHE A 216 -11.34 23.58 2.85
N ASP A 217 -10.79 23.91 4.02
CA ASP A 217 -9.65 24.82 4.15
C ASP A 217 -8.30 24.14 3.87
N ASP A 218 -8.34 22.91 3.34
CA ASP A 218 -7.19 22.06 3.05
C ASP A 218 -7.48 21.13 1.86
N SER A 219 -6.45 20.57 1.22
CA SER A 219 -6.56 19.75 0.01
C SER A 219 -6.88 18.28 0.34
N PRO A 220 -7.98 17.70 -0.18
CA PRO A 220 -8.22 16.27 -0.14
C PRO A 220 -7.16 15.52 -0.96
N THR A 221 -6.55 14.50 -0.36
CA THR A 221 -5.53 13.64 -0.98
C THR A 221 -5.99 12.20 -1.16
N SER A 222 -7.00 11.77 -0.38
CA SER A 222 -7.65 10.47 -0.54
C SER A 222 -9.11 10.56 -0.10
N ILE A 223 -9.98 9.79 -0.77
CA ILE A 223 -11.40 9.65 -0.46
C ILE A 223 -11.72 8.16 -0.45
N LEU A 224 -12.11 7.64 0.72
CA LEU A 224 -12.35 6.23 0.95
C LEU A 224 -13.82 6.01 1.30
N GLN A 225 -14.51 5.15 0.56
CA GLN A 225 -15.91 4.80 0.84
C GLN A 225 -15.99 3.53 1.68
N ASN A 226 -16.84 3.57 2.72
CA ASN A 226 -17.14 2.39 3.53
C ASN A 226 -17.95 1.37 2.70
N PRO A 227 -17.44 0.14 2.49
CA PRO A 227 -18.10 -0.86 1.64
C PRO A 227 -19.43 -1.37 2.21
N SER A 228 -19.64 -1.26 3.53
CA SER A 228 -20.89 -1.68 4.18
C SER A 228 -21.89 -0.54 4.36
N ARG A 229 -21.45 0.71 4.19
CA ARG A 229 -22.27 1.92 4.38
C ARG A 229 -21.92 2.94 3.31
N LEU A 230 -22.55 2.84 2.14
CA LEU A 230 -22.15 3.61 0.95
C LEU A 230 -22.16 5.14 1.16
N ALA A 231 -23.08 5.68 1.96
CA ALA A 231 -23.10 7.11 2.26
C ALA A 231 -21.95 7.59 3.18
N SER A 232 -21.20 6.65 3.77
CA SER A 232 -20.10 6.95 4.68
C SER A 232 -18.77 7.00 3.93
N LEU A 233 -18.14 8.17 3.96
CA LEU A 233 -16.85 8.45 3.34
C LEU A 233 -15.86 8.93 4.40
N LEU A 234 -14.59 8.59 4.21
CA LEU A 234 -13.46 9.11 4.96
C LEU A 234 -12.56 9.88 3.99
N ILE A 235 -12.25 11.13 4.31
CA ILE A 235 -11.33 11.97 3.54
C ILE A 235 -10.07 12.21 4.34
N VAL A 236 -8.92 12.01 3.68
CA VAL A 236 -7.59 12.36 4.20
C VAL A 236 -7.12 13.62 3.51
N MET A 237 -6.75 14.64 4.29
CA MET A 237 -6.27 15.93 3.78
C MET A 237 -4.74 16.00 3.75
N ASP A 238 -4.19 16.92 2.94
CA ASP A 238 -2.75 17.15 2.79
C ASP A 238 -2.08 17.57 4.11
N SER A 239 -2.80 18.21 5.03
CA SER A 239 -2.28 18.47 6.38
C SER A 239 -2.03 17.22 7.21
N GLY A 240 -2.73 16.12 6.91
CA GLY A 240 -2.85 14.92 7.76
C GLY A 240 -4.18 14.84 8.52
N THR A 241 -5.03 15.87 8.42
CA THR A 241 -6.38 15.86 9.02
C THR A 241 -7.27 14.82 8.35
N ILE A 242 -7.98 14.04 9.14
CA ILE A 242 -8.97 13.07 8.66
C ILE A 242 -10.37 13.55 9.04
N GLN A 243 -11.30 13.47 8.09
CA GLN A 243 -12.71 13.78 8.32
C GLN A 243 -13.58 12.64 7.78
N THR A 244 -14.73 12.44 8.42
CA THR A 244 -15.72 11.44 8.02
C THR A 244 -17.06 12.09 7.77
N THR A 245 -17.86 11.44 6.92
CA THR A 245 -19.25 11.78 6.65
C THR A 245 -20.09 10.50 6.70
N ASN A 246 -21.41 10.64 6.86
CA ASN A 246 -22.38 9.55 6.75
C ASN A 246 -23.51 9.88 5.76
N ASP A 247 -23.37 10.96 4.99
CA ASP A 247 -24.40 11.49 4.11
C ASP A 247 -23.84 11.98 2.75
N PHE A 248 -22.80 11.30 2.25
CA PHE A 248 -22.11 11.64 1.00
C PHE A 248 -21.50 13.05 1.01
N GLY A 249 -20.97 13.47 2.15
CA GLY A 249 -20.24 14.72 2.29
C GLY A 249 -21.12 15.95 2.38
N LYS A 250 -22.39 15.80 2.74
CA LYS A 250 -23.25 16.97 3.06
C LYS A 250 -22.90 17.53 4.43
N THR A 251 -22.53 16.65 5.36
CA THR A 251 -22.01 17.00 6.68
C THR A 251 -20.70 16.25 6.96
N TRP A 252 -19.83 16.89 7.74
CA TRP A 252 -18.49 16.40 8.05
C TRP A 252 -18.20 16.47 9.53
N GLU A 253 -17.55 15.42 10.03
CA GLU A 253 -17.04 15.33 11.38
C GLU A 253 -15.54 15.06 11.32
N LYS A 254 -14.74 15.83 12.06
CA LYS A 254 -13.31 15.56 12.17
C LYS A 254 -13.10 14.27 12.97
N VAL A 255 -12.32 13.34 12.44
CA VAL A 255 -11.89 12.16 13.19
C VAL A 255 -10.86 12.62 14.22
N SER A 256 -11.25 12.61 15.49
CA SER A 256 -10.32 12.86 16.59
C SER A 256 -9.57 11.57 16.88
N MET A 257 -8.27 11.56 16.61
CA MET A 257 -7.41 10.41 16.93
C MET A 257 -7.15 10.25 18.44
N GLY A 258 -7.83 11.05 19.28
CA GLY A 258 -7.51 11.24 20.69
C GLY A 258 -6.13 11.88 20.84
N GLU A 259 -5.98 12.85 21.73
CA GLU A 259 -4.68 12.91 22.40
C GLU A 259 -4.62 11.64 23.24
N GLY A 260 -3.84 10.65 22.80
CA GLY A 260 -3.81 9.31 23.40
C GLY A 260 -4.05 9.35 24.90
N GLY A 261 -5.15 8.74 25.36
CA GLY A 261 -5.43 8.60 26.78
C GLY A 261 -4.21 7.95 27.43
N GLU A 262 -3.64 8.65 28.41
CA GLU A 262 -2.31 8.44 29.00
C GLU A 262 -1.19 8.18 27.97
N SER A 263 -0.27 9.14 27.83
CA SER A 263 1.06 8.82 27.31
C SER A 263 1.55 7.57 28.02
N PRO A 264 1.87 6.48 27.30
CA PRO A 264 2.74 5.49 27.87
C PRO A 264 4.04 6.24 28.15
N GLY A 265 4.38 6.39 29.42
CA GLY A 265 5.68 6.90 29.80
C GLY A 265 6.74 6.09 29.08
N SER A 266 7.65 6.77 28.39
CA SER A 266 9.00 6.30 28.05
C SER A 266 9.12 4.79 27.73
N PHE A 267 9.07 4.41 26.46
CA PHE A 267 9.28 3.03 26.03
C PHE A 267 10.77 2.63 26.03
N PHE A 268 11.08 1.42 26.53
CA PHE A 268 12.41 0.80 26.51
C PHE A 268 12.38 -0.51 25.69
N ILE A 269 13.47 -0.81 24.97
CA ILE A 269 13.66 -2.01 24.13
C ILE A 269 14.31 -3.14 24.94
N PRO A 270 13.85 -4.41 24.86
CA PRO A 270 14.68 -5.59 25.09
C PRO A 270 15.38 -6.01 23.80
N GLN A 271 16.72 -5.90 23.75
CA GLN A 271 17.57 -6.47 22.70
C GLN A 271 17.79 -7.97 22.94
N PRO A 272 18.12 -8.79 21.90
CA PRO A 272 18.46 -10.21 22.08
C PRO A 272 19.70 -10.47 22.95
N ASP A 273 20.57 -9.47 23.13
CA ASP A 273 21.84 -9.52 23.85
C ASP A 273 21.97 -8.49 25.00
N GLY A 274 20.96 -7.65 25.23
CA GLY A 274 20.84 -6.83 26.44
C GLY A 274 21.57 -5.48 26.47
N GLU A 275 22.13 -4.95 25.37
CA GLU A 275 22.68 -3.58 25.36
C GLU A 275 21.94 -2.64 24.39
N ALA A 276 21.43 -1.53 24.94
CA ALA A 276 20.77 -0.47 24.20
C ALA A 276 21.81 0.49 23.58
N ILE A 277 21.84 0.62 22.26
CA ILE A 277 22.67 1.60 21.56
C ILE A 277 21.79 2.67 20.93
N LYS A 278 22.11 3.93 21.24
CA LYS A 278 21.51 5.14 20.67
C LYS A 278 22.12 5.42 19.29
N ALA A 279 21.33 5.36 18.22
CA ALA A 279 21.77 5.74 16.88
C ALA A 279 21.26 7.16 16.53
N PRO A 280 22.11 8.07 16.02
CA PRO A 280 21.68 9.43 15.64
C PRO A 280 21.23 9.52 14.18
N ASN A 281 20.12 10.25 14.02
CA ASN A 281 19.65 11.14 12.93
C ASN A 281 20.17 10.92 11.50
N PHE A 282 19.27 10.91 10.49
CA PHE A 282 19.29 11.83 9.34
C PHE A 282 18.05 11.67 8.41
N PHE A 283 17.64 12.80 7.79
CA PHE A 283 16.88 13.01 6.53
C PHE A 283 15.33 13.19 6.50
N GLU A 284 14.94 14.17 5.67
CA GLU A 284 13.58 14.62 5.36
C GLU A 284 12.92 13.75 4.27
N ASN A 285 11.61 13.51 4.39
CA ASN A 285 10.79 12.79 3.40
C ASN A 285 9.88 13.78 2.62
N PRO A 286 9.81 13.66 1.27
CA PRO A 286 9.12 14.59 0.37
C PRO A 286 7.58 14.62 0.47
N PHE A 287 6.92 13.67 1.14
CA PHE A 287 5.48 13.77 1.43
C PHE A 287 5.25 14.55 2.73
N ARG A 288 4.92 15.85 2.61
CA ARG A 288 4.79 16.79 3.73
C ARG A 288 3.36 16.84 4.27
N PHE A 289 2.97 15.90 5.14
CA PHE A 289 1.87 16.18 6.08
C PHE A 289 2.40 17.12 7.16
N ARG A 290 1.91 18.37 7.17
CA ARG A 290 2.50 19.41 8.04
C ARG A 290 2.06 19.31 9.50
N LYS A 291 0.96 18.63 9.87
CA LYS A 291 0.56 18.50 11.29
C LYS A 291 -0.17 17.17 11.58
N ASP A 292 0.19 16.56 12.71
CA ASP A 292 -0.46 15.44 13.40
C ASP A 292 -0.24 14.00 12.87
N THR A 293 -0.44 13.73 11.57
CA THR A 293 -0.34 12.36 11.00
C THR A 293 0.62 12.30 9.81
N TYR A 294 1.52 11.32 9.76
CA TYR A 294 2.53 11.12 8.71
C TYR A 294 2.13 10.09 7.65
N ASP A 295 1.33 9.09 8.02
CA ASP A 295 0.72 8.13 7.08
C ASP A 295 -0.54 7.52 7.70
N PHE A 296 -1.46 7.06 6.87
CA PHE A 296 -2.71 6.43 7.27
C PHE A 296 -3.02 5.27 6.33
N ALA A 297 -3.30 4.10 6.89
CA ALA A 297 -3.66 2.91 6.14
C ALA A 297 -4.93 2.25 6.70
N PRO A 298 -5.97 2.09 5.86
CA PRO A 298 -7.08 1.21 6.18
C PRO A 298 -6.73 -0.26 5.92
N ASN A 299 -7.37 -1.19 6.63
CA ASN A 299 -7.35 -2.59 6.23
C ASN A 299 -8.20 -2.74 4.95
N PRO A 300 -7.64 -3.25 3.84
CA PRO A 300 -8.36 -3.35 2.57
C PRO A 300 -9.55 -4.32 2.62
N ALA A 301 -9.59 -5.24 3.58
CA ALA A 301 -10.67 -6.20 3.76
C ALA A 301 -11.64 -5.86 4.90
N ASP A 302 -11.28 -4.92 5.79
CA ASP A 302 -12.08 -4.56 6.97
C ASP A 302 -12.01 -3.05 7.24
N PHE A 303 -13.07 -2.33 6.85
CA PHE A 303 -13.15 -0.87 7.01
C PHE A 303 -13.40 -0.42 8.46
N SER A 304 -13.34 -1.32 9.44
CA SER A 304 -13.27 -0.97 10.87
C SER A 304 -11.83 -0.86 11.39
N GLU A 305 -10.85 -1.36 10.66
CA GLU A 305 -9.46 -1.41 11.10
C GLU A 305 -8.60 -0.38 10.37
N PHE A 306 -8.00 0.53 11.14
CA PHE A 306 -7.12 1.59 10.61
C PHE A 306 -5.81 1.61 11.38
N ALA A 307 -4.72 1.98 10.72
CA ALA A 307 -3.45 2.32 11.35
C ALA A 307 -2.99 3.69 10.88
N ALA A 308 -2.32 4.43 11.75
CA ALA A 308 -1.74 5.71 11.41
C ALA A 308 -0.36 5.87 12.06
N ILE A 309 0.57 6.47 11.32
CA ILE A 309 1.85 6.93 11.87
C ILE A 309 1.64 8.39 12.26
N THR A 310 1.91 8.74 13.52
CA THR A 310 1.76 10.11 14.03
C THR A 310 3.09 10.63 14.57
N ARG A 311 3.11 11.90 14.98
CA ARG A 311 4.25 12.46 15.73
C ARG A 311 4.57 11.78 17.06
N ARG A 312 3.64 10.97 17.60
CA ARG A 312 3.79 10.29 18.89
C ARG A 312 3.97 8.77 18.73
N GLY A 313 4.19 8.28 17.52
CA GLY A 313 4.30 6.86 17.19
C GLY A 313 3.11 6.32 16.40
N ILE A 314 3.01 5.00 16.32
CA ILE A 314 1.96 4.30 15.57
C ILE A 314 0.73 4.13 16.45
N ILE A 315 -0.44 4.46 15.90
CA ILE A 315 -1.74 4.23 16.52
C ILE A 315 -2.59 3.34 15.63
N ARG A 316 -3.56 2.65 16.25
CA ARG A 316 -4.49 1.76 15.57
C ARG A 316 -5.92 1.95 16.07
N SER A 317 -6.88 1.82 15.17
CA SER A 317 -8.30 1.69 15.47
C SER A 317 -8.82 0.31 15.01
N SER A 318 -9.85 -0.19 15.70
CA SER A 318 -10.59 -1.42 15.35
C SER A 318 -12.11 -1.18 15.35
N ASP A 319 -12.54 0.08 15.32
CA ASP A 319 -13.95 0.50 15.39
C ASP A 319 -14.27 1.62 14.40
N GLY A 320 -13.57 1.64 13.26
CA GLY A 320 -13.79 2.60 12.18
C GLY A 320 -13.35 4.01 12.53
N GLY A 321 -12.31 4.14 13.37
CA GLY A 321 -11.73 5.41 13.77
C GLY A 321 -12.45 6.11 14.92
N THR A 322 -13.41 5.43 15.58
CA THR A 322 -14.14 5.96 16.74
C THR A 322 -13.24 6.06 17.96
N SER A 323 -12.37 5.07 18.17
CA SER A 323 -11.34 5.06 19.19
C SER A 323 -10.00 4.57 18.65
N TRP A 324 -8.93 5.02 19.29
CA TRP A 324 -7.56 4.77 18.87
C TRP A 324 -6.72 4.32 20.06
N ARG A 325 -5.86 3.33 19.84
CA ARG A 325 -4.87 2.84 20.81
C ARG A 325 -3.46 3.00 20.26
N GLY A 326 -2.52 3.36 21.13
CA GLY A 326 -1.10 3.32 20.81
C GLY A 326 -0.66 1.88 20.54
N VAL A 327 0.21 1.71 19.55
CA VAL A 327 0.93 0.46 19.29
C VAL A 327 2.32 0.64 19.88
N GLU A 328 2.73 -0.26 20.78
CA GLU A 328 4.09 -0.24 21.29
C GLU A 328 5.05 -0.50 20.11
N THR A 329 5.97 0.43 19.88
CA THR A 329 6.97 0.29 18.83
C THR A 329 8.36 0.33 19.45
N ILE A 330 9.33 -0.21 18.74
CA ILE A 330 10.75 -0.13 19.11
C ILE A 330 11.34 1.28 18.90
N LEU A 331 10.53 2.29 18.60
CA LEU A 331 10.96 3.62 18.18
C LEU A 331 10.54 4.66 19.22
N ASP A 332 11.36 5.70 19.35
CA ASP A 332 11.17 6.72 20.38
C ASP A 332 10.12 7.77 19.94
N ALA A 333 9.36 8.33 20.88
CA ALA A 333 8.29 9.31 20.60
C ALA A 333 8.82 10.69 20.11
N GLY A 334 10.13 10.92 20.21
CA GLY A 334 10.82 12.06 19.61
C GLY A 334 11.29 11.81 18.17
N ASP A 335 11.08 10.59 17.66
CA ASP A 335 11.41 10.22 16.29
C ASP A 335 10.33 10.76 15.34
N THR A 336 10.76 11.68 14.47
CA THR A 336 9.90 12.39 13.51
C THR A 336 9.85 11.69 12.15
N THR A 337 10.28 10.42 12.10
CA THR A 337 10.35 9.64 10.86
C THR A 337 8.98 9.46 10.22
N LYS A 338 8.83 10.08 9.05
CA LYS A 338 7.72 9.87 8.14
C LYS A 338 7.85 8.48 7.51
N GLY A 339 7.13 7.52 8.07
CA GLY A 339 7.08 6.15 7.59
C GLY A 339 5.94 5.86 6.63
N ALA A 340 5.92 4.62 6.16
CA ALA A 340 4.75 4.03 5.53
C ALA A 340 4.20 2.96 6.47
N VAL A 341 2.88 2.86 6.62
CA VAL A 341 2.21 1.77 7.36
C VAL A 341 1.27 1.04 6.43
N ALA A 342 1.11 -0.27 6.62
CA ALA A 342 0.08 -1.04 5.93
C ALA A 342 -0.50 -2.12 6.84
N LEU A 343 -1.79 -2.41 6.62
CA LEU A 343 -2.51 -3.51 7.26
C LEU A 343 -2.76 -4.62 6.23
N PHE A 344 -2.90 -5.85 6.72
CA PHE A 344 -3.04 -7.04 5.89
C PHE A 344 -4.49 -7.51 5.78
N PRO A 345 -4.97 -7.91 4.58
CA PRO A 345 -6.30 -8.51 4.45
C PRO A 345 -6.36 -9.83 5.24
N GLY A 346 -7.45 -10.03 5.99
CA GLY A 346 -7.69 -11.27 6.75
C GLY A 346 -6.66 -11.57 7.85
N ARG A 347 -5.74 -10.63 8.15
CA ARG A 347 -4.76 -10.73 9.22
C ARG A 347 -4.78 -9.46 10.07
N SER A 348 -5.87 -9.31 10.80
CA SER A 348 -6.08 -8.20 11.73
C SER A 348 -4.94 -7.98 12.71
N GLU A 349 -4.18 -9.01 13.08
CA GLU A 349 -3.07 -8.85 14.02
C GLU A 349 -1.76 -8.40 13.34
N SER A 350 -1.65 -8.52 12.02
CA SER A 350 -0.43 -8.17 11.31
C SER A 350 -0.36 -6.67 10.97
N ILE A 351 0.76 -6.05 11.29
CA ILE A 351 1.05 -4.64 10.97
C ILE A 351 2.41 -4.59 10.28
N LEU A 352 2.46 -3.84 9.19
CA LEU A 352 3.68 -3.55 8.47
C LEU A 352 4.02 -2.07 8.62
N PHE A 353 5.27 -1.74 8.90
CA PHE A 353 5.70 -0.36 8.77
C PHE A 353 7.13 -0.25 8.23
N ALA A 354 7.40 0.84 7.52
CA ALA A 354 8.72 1.26 7.07
C ALA A 354 9.04 2.63 7.64
N LEU A 355 10.27 2.86 8.09
CA LEU A 355 10.79 4.17 8.50
C LEU A 355 12.16 4.38 7.88
N GLY A 356 12.22 5.25 6.88
CA GLY A 356 13.43 5.37 6.06
C GLY A 356 13.72 4.06 5.34
N ALA A 357 14.91 3.49 5.57
CA ALA A 357 15.33 2.19 5.04
C ALA A 357 15.02 1.01 5.97
N ASP A 358 14.54 1.28 7.19
CA ASP A 358 14.17 0.23 8.12
C ASP A 358 12.73 -0.24 7.87
N PHE A 359 12.53 -1.55 7.94
CA PHE A 359 11.26 -2.18 7.63
C PHE A 359 10.94 -3.26 8.66
N TYR A 360 9.73 -3.24 9.18
CA TYR A 360 9.33 -4.09 10.29
C TYR A 360 7.94 -4.67 10.07
N ARG A 361 7.77 -5.90 10.55
CA ARG A 361 6.48 -6.58 10.60
C ARG A 361 6.22 -7.07 12.01
N SER A 362 4.99 -6.88 12.47
CA SER A 362 4.42 -7.60 13.61
C SER A 362 3.30 -8.50 13.09
N ASP A 363 3.12 -9.66 13.72
CA ASP A 363 2.01 -10.59 13.47
C ASP A 363 1.13 -10.78 14.72
N ASP A 364 1.36 -10.00 15.77
CA ASP A 364 0.72 -10.10 17.08
C ASP A 364 0.26 -8.73 17.61
N SER A 365 -0.31 -7.91 16.71
CA SER A 365 -0.85 -6.58 16.98
C SER A 365 0.16 -5.56 17.53
N GLY A 366 1.43 -5.72 17.16
CA GLY A 366 2.53 -4.82 17.55
C GLY A 366 3.19 -5.18 18.88
N ILE A 367 2.90 -6.35 19.47
CA ILE A 367 3.57 -6.80 20.70
C ILE A 367 5.03 -7.17 20.42
N ARG A 368 5.29 -7.83 19.28
CA ARG A 368 6.64 -8.19 18.83
C ARG A 368 6.86 -7.72 17.40
N TRP A 369 8.08 -7.25 17.16
CA TRP A 369 8.50 -6.74 15.87
C TRP A 369 9.66 -7.57 15.32
N LYS A 370 9.53 -7.96 14.05
CA LYS A 370 10.61 -8.55 13.27
C LYS A 370 11.15 -7.49 12.31
N LYS A 371 12.44 -7.16 12.43
CA LYS A 371 13.15 -6.37 11.41
C LYS A 371 13.34 -7.20 10.15
N LEU A 372 12.98 -6.62 9.02
CA LEU A 372 13.08 -7.21 7.70
C LEU A 372 14.04 -6.39 6.83
N ALA A 373 14.56 -7.00 5.78
CA ALA A 373 15.40 -6.31 4.81
C ALA A 373 14.52 -5.57 3.80
N LEU A 374 14.87 -4.32 3.51
CA LEU A 374 14.22 -3.49 2.50
C LEU A 374 15.28 -2.94 1.54
N PRO A 375 15.01 -2.94 0.22
CA PRO A 375 16.02 -2.56 -0.76
C PRO A 375 16.19 -1.06 -0.98
N GLY A 376 15.50 -0.22 -0.23
CA GLY A 376 15.60 1.21 -0.33
C GLY A 376 14.60 1.88 0.61
N ALA A 377 14.59 3.21 0.59
CA ALA A 377 13.59 3.95 1.33
C ALA A 377 12.24 3.86 0.61
N VAL A 378 11.22 3.36 1.31
CA VAL A 378 9.85 3.28 0.78
C VAL A 378 9.08 4.55 1.15
N SER A 379 8.38 5.11 0.17
CA SER A 379 7.45 6.22 0.32
C SER A 379 6.02 5.75 0.66
N ARG A 380 5.61 4.59 0.14
CA ARG A 380 4.27 4.01 0.35
C ARG A 380 4.32 2.49 0.36
N LEU A 381 3.61 1.87 1.31
CA LEU A 381 3.37 0.43 1.31
C LEU A 381 1.94 0.17 0.84
N VAL A 382 1.77 -0.79 -0.05
CA VAL A 382 0.46 -1.21 -0.57
C VAL A 382 0.35 -2.72 -0.40
N THR A 383 -0.64 -3.18 0.35
CA THR A 383 -0.96 -4.60 0.49
C THR A 383 -2.00 -5.02 -0.54
N HIS A 384 -1.87 -6.23 -1.07
CA HIS A 384 -2.89 -6.78 -1.95
C HIS A 384 -4.23 -6.90 -1.21
N PRO A 385 -5.38 -6.66 -1.85
CA PRO A 385 -6.68 -6.59 -1.16
C PRO A 385 -7.18 -7.94 -0.62
N ILE A 386 -6.63 -9.06 -1.08
CA ILE A 386 -7.08 -10.42 -0.69
C ILE A 386 -5.92 -11.30 -0.18
N GLU A 387 -4.69 -11.06 -0.62
CA GLU A 387 -3.58 -12.00 -0.46
C GLU A 387 -2.53 -11.40 0.47
N ALA A 388 -2.57 -11.76 1.75
CA ALA A 388 -1.69 -11.16 2.76
C ALA A 388 -0.18 -11.37 2.54
N GLY A 389 0.23 -12.30 1.65
CA GLY A 389 1.63 -12.48 1.28
C GLY A 389 2.14 -11.45 0.27
N VAL A 390 1.24 -10.79 -0.45
CA VAL A 390 1.58 -9.90 -1.56
C VAL A 390 1.61 -8.46 -1.09
N ILE A 391 2.80 -7.85 -1.16
CA ILE A 391 3.04 -6.47 -0.74
C ILE A 391 3.82 -5.75 -1.82
N PHE A 392 3.50 -4.49 -2.02
CA PHE A 392 4.23 -3.57 -2.88
C PHE A 392 4.83 -2.44 -2.03
N GLY A 393 6.05 -2.06 -2.35
CA GLY A 393 6.72 -0.88 -1.82
C GLY A 393 6.98 0.09 -2.94
N ILE A 394 6.50 1.32 -2.82
CA ILE A 394 6.83 2.42 -3.73
C ILE A 394 8.10 3.07 -3.18
N LEU A 395 9.13 3.22 -4.00
CA LEU A 395 10.42 3.76 -3.59
C LEU A 395 10.41 5.30 -3.64
N LYS A 396 11.47 5.92 -3.13
CA LYS A 396 11.70 7.37 -3.09
C LYS A 396 12.70 7.84 -4.11
#